data_AF-A0A7S3IIQ5-F1
#
_entry.id   AF-A0A7S3IIQ5-F1
#
_cell.length_a   1.000
_cell.length_b   1.000
_cell.length_c   1.000
_cell.angle_alpha   90.00
_cell.angle_beta   90.00
_cell.angle_gamma   90.00
#
_symmetry.space_group_name_H-M   'P 1'
#
loop_
_entity.id
_entity.type
_entity.pdbx_description
1 polymer ?
#
loop_
_entity_poly.entity_id
_entity_poly.type
_entity_poly.pdbx_seq_one_letter_code
_entity_poly.pdbx_strand_id
1 'polypeptide(L)'
;ADMMTTDSSQLVRNSNATYSMTNEKYMVRRKKQEEIIQYATIYFLRLEKLRPVLKEASQMKWNDSKSKNIKIVDNILEIKPFDETIIIGTFFKEQQNKPNILNNIMGVLPPKKFEG
;
A
#
# COMPACT_ATOMS: atom_id res chain seq x y z
N ALA A 1 5.78 66.83 17.43
CA ALA A 1 6.86 66.24 16.62
C ALA A 1 6.99 64.80 17.08
N ASP A 2 6.41 63.86 16.34
CA ASP A 2 6.65 62.44 16.53
C ASP A 2 6.73 61.82 15.14
N MET A 3 7.96 61.46 14.76
CA MET A 3 8.31 60.91 13.47
C MET A 3 8.30 59.39 13.64
N MET A 4 7.23 58.73 13.18
CA MET A 4 7.19 57.26 13.12
C MET A 4 8.16 56.78 12.05
N THR A 5 9.35 56.39 12.46
CA THR A 5 10.32 55.70 11.60
C THR A 5 9.77 54.30 11.30
N THR A 6 9.22 54.11 10.10
CA THR A 6 8.81 52.80 9.63
C THR A 6 10.06 52.07 9.16
N ASP A 7 10.58 51.16 10.00
CA ASP A 7 11.73 50.33 9.67
C ASP A 7 11.32 49.35 8.54
N SER A 8 11.61 49.74 7.30
CA SER A 8 11.44 48.90 6.11
C SER A 8 12.52 47.82 6.10
N SER A 9 12.34 46.79 6.92
CA SER A 9 13.16 45.58 6.89
C SER A 9 12.95 44.86 5.55
N GLN A 10 13.89 45.03 4.63
CA GLN A 10 13.88 44.31 3.36
C GLN A 10 14.14 42.82 3.60
N LEU A 11 13.13 42.00 3.33
CA LEU A 11 13.25 40.55 3.38
C LEU A 11 14.06 40.07 2.16
N VAL A 12 15.28 39.58 2.41
CA VAL A 12 16.11 38.93 1.37
C VAL A 12 15.77 37.45 1.33
N ARG A 13 15.39 36.95 0.15
CA ARG A 13 15.18 35.52 -0.06
C ARG A 13 16.52 34.79 -0.02
N ASN A 14 16.75 34.03 1.04
CA ASN A 14 17.84 33.04 1.07
C ASN A 14 17.51 31.90 0.09
N SER A 15 18.02 32.00 -1.14
CA SER A 15 18.02 30.88 -2.07
C SER A 15 19.13 29.91 -1.67
N ASN A 16 18.84 28.97 -0.78
CA ASN A 16 19.66 27.78 -0.64
C ASN A 16 19.70 27.09 -2.01
N ALA A 17 20.89 27.08 -2.65
CA ALA A 17 21.07 26.74 -4.06
C ALA A 17 20.99 25.23 -4.37
N THR A 18 20.72 24.39 -3.36
CA THR A 18 20.75 22.94 -3.52
C THR A 18 19.34 22.38 -3.41
N TYR A 19 18.66 22.28 -4.55
CA TYR A 19 17.38 21.57 -4.69
C TYR A 19 17.58 20.35 -5.59
N SER A 20 17.14 19.18 -5.14
CA SER A 20 17.11 17.96 -5.95
C SER A 20 15.70 17.37 -5.94
N MET A 21 15.13 17.19 -7.13
CA MET A 21 13.80 16.62 -7.32
C MET A 21 13.89 15.09 -7.32
N THR A 22 13.26 14.41 -6.36
CA THR A 22 13.29 12.94 -6.20
C THR A 22 11.94 12.27 -6.54
N ASN A 23 11.10 12.95 -7.32
CA ASN A 23 9.72 12.52 -7.61
C ASN A 23 9.58 11.58 -8.81
N GLU A 24 10.68 11.22 -9.49
CA GLU A 24 10.65 10.47 -10.76
C GLU A 24 9.84 9.17 -10.68
N LYS A 25 9.93 8.45 -9.54
CA LYS A 25 9.18 7.21 -9.28
C LYS A 25 7.65 7.37 -9.23
N TYR A 26 7.16 8.60 -9.05
CA TYR A 26 5.74 8.91 -9.00
C TYR A 26 5.22 9.45 -10.34
N MET A 27 6.11 9.70 -11.30
CA MET A 27 5.71 10.16 -12.63
C MET A 27 5.19 9.00 -13.47
N VAL A 28 3.87 8.92 -13.63
CA VAL A 28 3.24 7.96 -14.52
C VAL A 28 3.27 8.51 -15.94
N ARG A 29 4.25 8.07 -16.75
CA ARG A 29 4.25 8.34 -18.19
C ARG A 29 3.13 7.50 -18.82
N ARG A 30 2.22 8.14 -19.56
CA ARG A 30 1.16 7.42 -20.27
C ARG A 30 1.80 6.42 -21.23
N LYS A 31 1.74 5.13 -20.91
CA LYS A 31 2.02 4.07 -21.89
C LYS A 31 0.94 4.13 -22.97
N LYS A 32 1.29 3.68 -24.17
CA LYS A 32 0.33 3.47 -25.27
C LYS A 32 -0.84 2.63 -24.73
N GLN A 33 -2.05 2.96 -25.16
CA GLN A 33 -3.38 2.67 -24.61
C GLN A 33 -3.74 1.17 -24.40
N GLU A 34 -2.79 0.25 -24.56
CA GLU A 34 -3.03 -1.17 -24.84
C GLU A 34 -2.67 -2.12 -23.68
N GLU A 35 -1.92 -1.70 -22.65
CA GLU A 35 -1.65 -2.55 -21.47
C GLU A 35 -2.59 -2.22 -20.32
N ILE A 36 -3.80 -2.82 -20.33
CA ILE A 36 -4.65 -2.87 -19.14
C ILE A 36 -4.00 -3.85 -18.15
N ILE A 37 -3.21 -3.32 -17.22
CA ILE A 37 -2.64 -4.11 -16.12
C ILE A 37 -3.78 -4.46 -15.16
N GLN A 38 -3.97 -5.76 -14.90
CA GLN A 38 -4.92 -6.21 -13.89
C GLN A 38 -4.43 -5.82 -12.49
N TYR A 39 -5.35 -5.42 -11.61
CA TYR A 39 -5.02 -5.05 -10.22
C TYR A 39 -4.31 -6.17 -9.43
N ALA A 40 -4.50 -7.44 -9.83
CA ALA A 40 -3.81 -8.59 -9.24
C ALA A 40 -2.28 -8.43 -9.23
N THR A 41 -1.70 -7.89 -10.31
CA THR A 41 -0.26 -7.66 -10.44
C THR A 41 0.27 -6.72 -9.35
N ILE A 42 -0.53 -5.72 -8.94
CA ILE A 42 -0.13 -4.76 -7.90
C ILE A 42 -0.01 -5.46 -6.54
N TYR A 43 -0.96 -6.32 -6.19
CA TYR A 43 -0.91 -7.06 -4.92
C TYR A 43 0.25 -8.07 -4.89
N PHE A 44 0.50 -8.75 -6.02
CA PHE A 44 1.63 -9.65 -6.17
C PHE A 44 2.96 -8.93 -5.94
N LEU A 45 3.23 -7.85 -6.68
CA LEU A 45 4.49 -7.09 -6.58
C LEU A 45 4.69 -6.49 -5.19
N ARG A 46 3.62 -6.06 -4.51
CA ARG A 46 3.70 -5.57 -3.13
C ARG A 46 4.16 -6.65 -2.17
N LEU A 47 3.56 -7.83 -2.25
CA LEU A 47 3.92 -8.95 -1.38
C LEU A 47 5.33 -9.43 -1.67
N GLU A 48 5.71 -9.56 -2.94
CA GLU A 48 7.05 -9.98 -3.37
C GLU A 48 8.14 -9.07 -2.80
N LYS A 49 7.96 -7.74 -2.87
CA LYS A 49 8.93 -6.77 -2.35
C LYS A 49 9.01 -6.73 -0.83
N LEU A 50 7.88 -6.87 -0.14
CA LEU A 50 7.83 -6.74 1.33
C LEU A 50 8.18 -8.04 2.05
N ARG A 51 7.93 -9.19 1.44
CA ARG A 51 8.17 -10.52 2.02
C ARG A 51 9.59 -10.72 2.57
N PRO A 52 10.69 -10.42 1.85
CA PRO A 52 12.04 -10.63 2.39
C PRO A 52 12.33 -9.74 3.61
N VAL A 53 11.92 -8.47 3.56
CA VAL A 53 12.11 -7.51 4.65
C VAL A 53 11.35 -7.93 5.90
N LEU A 54 10.10 -8.38 5.74
CA LEU A 54 9.28 -8.89 6.84
C LEU A 54 9.84 -10.20 7.40
N LYS A 55 10.36 -11.08 6.55
CA LYS A 55 10.97 -12.35 6.97
C LYS A 55 12.19 -12.09 7.86
N GLU A 56 13.09 -11.22 7.43
CA GLU A 56 14.27 -10.82 8.22
C GLU A 56 13.87 -10.19 9.56
N ALA A 57 12.96 -9.20 9.54
CA ALA A 57 12.48 -8.55 10.76
C ALA A 57 11.80 -9.52 11.72
N SER A 58 11.05 -10.50 11.17
CA SER A 58 10.39 -11.52 11.98
C SER A 58 11.39 -12.48 12.62
N GLN A 59 12.44 -12.88 11.89
CA GLN A 59 13.50 -13.71 12.43
C GLN A 59 14.25 -12.96 13.55
N MET A 60 14.63 -11.70 13.35
CA MET A 60 15.30 -10.93 14.41
C MET A 60 14.44 -10.79 15.67
N LYS A 61 13.13 -10.61 15.52
CA LYS A 61 12.23 -10.39 16.66
C LYS A 61 11.88 -11.66 17.42
N TRP A 62 11.67 -12.77 16.73
CA TRP A 62 11.10 -13.99 17.30
C TRP A 62 12.07 -15.18 17.36
N ASN A 63 13.25 -15.12 16.73
CA ASN A 63 14.24 -16.21 16.79
C ASN A 63 15.14 -16.14 18.04
N ASP A 64 15.15 -15.01 18.76
CA ASP A 64 15.97 -14.82 19.97
C ASP A 64 15.28 -15.34 21.25
N SER A 65 13.98 -15.66 21.17
CA SER A 65 13.23 -16.28 22.27
C SER A 65 13.54 -17.78 22.32
N LYS A 66 14.44 -18.15 23.24
CA LYS A 66 14.90 -19.52 23.58
C LYS A 66 13.83 -20.62 23.79
N SER A 67 12.54 -20.36 23.61
CA SER A 67 11.47 -21.26 24.05
C SER A 67 10.66 -21.97 22.97
N LYS A 68 10.77 -21.65 21.67
CA LYS A 68 10.12 -22.43 20.59
C LYS A 68 10.69 -22.08 19.22
N ASN A 69 11.02 -23.09 18.40
CA ASN A 69 11.31 -22.91 16.98
C ASN A 69 10.01 -22.54 16.25
N ILE A 70 9.65 -21.25 16.24
CA ILE A 70 8.47 -20.74 15.54
C ILE A 70 8.70 -20.90 14.03
N LYS A 71 7.83 -21.65 13.37
CA LYS A 71 7.95 -21.91 11.93
C LYS A 71 7.38 -20.72 11.13
N ILE A 72 8.18 -20.18 10.22
CA ILE A 72 7.69 -19.24 9.20
C ILE A 72 7.09 -20.08 8.07
N VAL A 73 5.82 -19.84 7.76
CA VAL A 73 5.07 -20.61 6.77
C VAL A 73 4.75 -19.72 5.57
N ASP A 74 5.03 -20.22 4.37
CA ASP A 74 4.80 -19.50 3.12
C ASP A 74 3.37 -19.64 2.60
N ASN A 75 2.76 -20.80 2.82
CA ASN A 75 1.41 -21.14 2.42
C ASN A 75 0.48 -21.25 3.63
N ILE A 76 -0.58 -20.45 3.66
CA ILE A 76 -1.57 -20.46 4.74
C ILE A 76 -2.24 -21.82 4.94
N LEU A 77 -2.27 -22.67 3.92
CA LEU A 77 -2.85 -24.01 4.00
C LEU A 77 -1.99 -25.00 4.80
N GLU A 78 -0.72 -24.70 5.04
CA GLU A 78 0.21 -25.57 5.79
C GLU A 78 0.19 -25.34 7.30
N ILE A 79 -0.69 -24.45 7.78
CA ILE A 79 -0.81 -24.13 9.20
C ILE A 79 -1.39 -25.33 9.94
N LYS A 80 -0.67 -25.78 10.97
CA LYS A 80 -1.12 -26.85 11.85
C LYS A 80 -1.86 -26.26 13.06
N PRO A 81 -2.96 -26.89 13.51
CA PRO A 81 -3.59 -26.54 14.76
C PRO A 81 -2.59 -26.65 15.92
N PHE A 82 -2.67 -25.72 16.88
CA PHE A 82 -1.85 -25.69 18.11
C PHE A 82 -0.35 -25.42 17.94
N ASP A 83 0.13 -25.21 16.71
CA ASP A 83 1.51 -24.79 16.44
C ASP A 83 1.64 -23.26 16.34
N GLU A 84 2.66 -22.70 17.00
CA GLU A 84 3.02 -21.29 16.84
C GLU A 84 3.73 -21.08 15.50
N THR A 85 3.13 -20.27 14.64
CA THR A 85 3.62 -20.02 13.27
C THR A 85 3.56 -18.53 12.92
N ILE A 86 4.46 -18.11 12.05
CA ILE A 86 4.49 -16.75 11.48
C ILE A 86 4.05 -16.85 10.02
N ILE A 87 3.09 -16.01 9.64
CA ILE A 87 2.53 -15.94 8.29
C ILE A 87 2.79 -14.55 7.72
N ILE A 88 3.27 -14.48 6.49
CA ILE A 88 3.52 -13.22 5.79
C ILE A 88 2.57 -13.13 4.58
N GLY A 89 1.63 -12.20 4.66
CA GLY A 89 0.59 -12.02 3.65
C GLY A 89 0.06 -10.59 3.59
N THR A 90 -1.03 -10.42 2.85
CA THR A 90 -1.75 -9.14 2.77
C THR A 90 -3.03 -9.24 3.58
N PHE A 91 -3.35 -8.19 4.33
CA PHE A 91 -4.60 -8.13 5.08
C PHE A 91 -5.72 -7.60 4.19
N PHE A 92 -6.83 -8.33 4.16
CA PHE A 92 -8.06 -7.91 3.48
C PHE A 92 -9.14 -7.67 4.53
N LYS A 93 -9.76 -6.49 4.51
CA LYS A 93 -10.87 -6.14 5.39
C LYS A 93 -12.15 -6.02 4.57
N GLU A 94 -13.08 -6.93 4.81
CA GLU A 94 -14.44 -6.79 4.30
C GLU A 94 -15.23 -5.81 5.19
N GLN A 95 -15.95 -4.87 4.58
CA GLN A 95 -16.70 -3.84 5.30
C GLN A 95 -18.12 -3.77 4.74
N GLN A 96 -19.11 -3.78 5.64
CA GLN A 96 -20.53 -3.78 5.26
C GLN A 96 -20.93 -2.56 4.41
N ASN A 97 -20.42 -1.38 4.74
CA ASN A 97 -20.78 -0.12 4.09
C ASN A 97 -19.83 0.25 2.93
N LYS A 98 -19.04 -0.69 2.43
CA LYS A 98 -18.16 -0.46 1.29
C LYS A 98 -19.02 -0.32 0.01
N PRO A 99 -18.87 0.75 -0.78
CA PRO A 99 -19.65 0.90 -2.00
C PRO A 99 -19.32 -0.25 -2.96
N ASN A 100 -20.35 -0.88 -3.49
CA ASN A 100 -20.25 -1.98 -4.43
C ASN A 100 -20.93 -1.60 -5.75
N ILE A 101 -20.14 -1.54 -6.82
CA ILE A 101 -20.61 -1.20 -8.17
C ILE A 101 -21.64 -2.22 -8.67
N LEU A 102 -21.51 -3.50 -8.28
CA LEU A 102 -22.44 -4.56 -8.68
C LEU A 102 -23.86 -4.33 -8.12
N ASN A 103 -23.98 -3.77 -6.91
CA ASN A 103 -25.28 -3.44 -6.33
C ASN A 103 -25.98 -2.31 -7.11
N ASN A 104 -25.21 -1.38 -7.67
CA ASN A 104 -25.77 -0.25 -8.42
C ASN A 104 -26.23 -0.66 -9.82
N ILE A 105 -25.53 -1.58 -10.50
CA ILE A 105 -25.89 -2.01 -11.86
C ILE A 105 -27.13 -2.91 -11.91
N MET A 106 -27.44 -3.63 -10.83
CA MET A 106 -28.63 -4.48 -10.77
C MET A 106 -29.94 -3.67 -10.86
N GLY A 107 -29.93 -2.40 -10.48
CA GLY A 107 -31.10 -1.52 -10.60
C GLY A 107 -31.34 -0.96 -12.01
N VAL A 108 -30.37 -1.05 -12.91
CA VAL A 108 -30.41 -0.47 -14.28
C VAL A 108 -30.42 -1.51 -15.39
N LEU A 109 -30.15 -2.77 -15.09
CA LEU A 109 -30.26 -3.86 -16.06
C LEU A 109 -31.68 -4.45 -16.01
N PRO A 110 -32.42 -4.49 -17.14
CA PRO A 110 -33.69 -5.21 -17.17
C PRO A 110 -33.45 -6.67 -16.77
N PRO A 111 -34.35 -7.31 -16.01
CA PRO A 111 -34.22 -8.72 -15.69
C PRO A 111 -34.15 -9.49 -17.00
N LYS A 112 -32.98 -10.07 -17.29
CA LYS A 112 -32.81 -10.93 -18.45
C LYS A 112 -33.69 -12.14 -18.19
N LYS A 113 -34.83 -12.22 -18.89
CA LYS A 113 -35.65 -13.44 -18.93
C LYS A 113 -34.73 -14.53 -19.47
N PHE A 114 -34.30 -15.43 -18.60
CA PHE A 114 -33.74 -16.69 -19.01
C PHE A 114 -34.92 -17.51 -19.54
N GLU A 115 -35.16 -17.45 -20.85
CA GLU A 115 -35.95 -18.47 -21.51
C GLU A 115 -35.06 -19.70 -21.66
N GLY A 116 -35.58 -20.83 -21.17
CA GLY A 116 -34.90 -22.13 -21.09
C GLY A 116 -34.87 -22.89 -22.39
#